data_AF-A0A6L3X0R0-F1
#
_entry.id   AF-A0A6L3X0R0-F1
#
_cell.length_a   1.000
_cell.length_b   1.000
_cell.length_c   1.000
_cell.angle_alpha   90.00
_cell.angle_beta   90.00
_cell.angle_gamma   90.00
#
_symmetry.space_group_name_H-M   'P 1'
#
loop_
_entity.id
_entity.type
_entity.pdbx_description
1 polymer ?
#
loop_
_entity_poly.entity_id
_entity_poly.type
_entity_poly.pdbx_seq_one_letter_code
_entity_poly.pdbx_strand_id
1 'polypeptide(L)'
;IEELERQMGGDASACSLRVGVFGAEPWTQAMRREIEKRLGITALDIYGLSEVMGPGVAMECLETADGPTIWEDHFFPEIVNPKDG
;
A
#
# COMPACT_ATOMS: atom_id res chain seq x y z
N ILE A 1 -11.27 8.70 5.70
CA ILE A 1 -10.86 8.78 7.13
C ILE A 1 -11.74 9.78 7.88
N GLU A 2 -11.86 11.03 7.41
CA GLU A 2 -12.70 12.08 8.03
C GLU A 2 -14.15 11.64 8.30
N GLU A 3 -14.80 11.01 7.33
CA GLU A 3 -16.17 10.51 7.52
C GLU A 3 -16.25 9.42 8.60
N LEU A 4 -15.23 8.57 8.70
CA LEU A 4 -15.16 7.53 9.73
C LEU A 4 -14.94 8.15 11.11
N GLU A 5 -14.04 9.14 11.22
CA GLU A 5 -13.83 9.92 12.44
C GLU A 5 -15.14 10.60 12.87
N ARG A 6 -15.88 11.20 11.93
CA ARG A 6 -17.19 11.81 12.20
C ARG A 6 -18.19 10.81 12.78
N GLN A 7 -18.24 9.59 12.23
CA GLN A 7 -19.12 8.53 12.71
C GLN A 7 -18.71 7.95 14.08
N MET A 8 -17.41 8.02 14.40
CA MET A 8 -16.83 7.43 15.62
C MET A 8 -16.55 8.44 16.75
N GLY A 9 -17.08 9.66 16.65
CA GLY A 9 -16.94 10.67 17.72
C GLY A 9 -15.60 11.42 17.70
N GLY A 10 -14.97 11.52 16.54
CA GLY A 10 -13.75 12.30 16.29
C GLY A 10 -12.45 11.49 16.29
N ASP A 11 -12.51 10.20 16.61
CA ASP A 11 -11.35 9.30 16.63
C ASP A 11 -11.67 7.98 15.91
N ALA A 12 -10.98 7.73 14.79
CA ALA A 12 -11.11 6.50 14.03
C ALA A 12 -10.03 5.46 14.39
N SER A 13 -9.13 5.74 15.32
CA SER A 13 -8.03 4.84 15.69
C SER A 13 -8.52 3.55 16.37
N ALA A 14 -9.72 3.57 16.94
CA ALA A 14 -10.39 2.43 17.54
C ALA A 14 -11.34 1.70 16.57
N CYS A 15 -11.24 1.97 15.26
CA CYS A 15 -12.06 1.28 14.28
C CYS A 15 -11.74 -0.22 14.22
N SER A 16 -12.65 -1.01 13.64
CA SER A 16 -12.46 -2.47 13.52
C SER A 16 -11.40 -2.86 12.49
N LEU A 17 -10.96 -1.92 11.64
CA LEU A 17 -9.90 -2.17 10.67
C LEU A 17 -8.59 -2.44 11.40
N ARG A 18 -7.79 -3.35 10.84
CA ARG A 18 -6.48 -3.74 11.38
C ARG A 18 -5.37 -3.57 10.36
N VAL A 19 -5.70 -3.81 9.10
CA VAL A 19 -4.78 -3.72 7.96
C VAL A 19 -5.48 -2.97 6.83
N GLY A 20 -4.77 -2.06 6.19
CA GLY A 20 -5.18 -1.41 4.96
C GLY A 20 -4.20 -1.77 3.86
N VAL A 21 -4.71 -2.20 2.70
CA VAL A 21 -3.91 -2.48 1.52
C VAL A 21 -4.20 -1.38 0.50
N PHE A 22 -3.18 -0.58 0.19
CA PHE A 22 -3.29 0.61 -0.65
C PHE A 22 -2.41 0.45 -1.89
N GLY A 23 -2.87 0.97 -3.03
CA GLY A 23 -2.17 0.81 -4.30
C GLY A 23 -2.85 1.62 -5.39
N ALA A 24 -2.61 1.23 -6.64
CA ALA A 24 -3.06 1.89 -7.88
C ALA A 24 -2.44 3.27 -8.16
N GLU A 25 -2.08 4.04 -7.14
CA GLU A 25 -1.43 5.34 -7.28
C GLU A 25 -0.25 5.48 -6.30
N PRO A 26 0.80 6.27 -6.65
CA PRO A 26 1.92 6.52 -5.74
C PRO A 26 1.47 7.24 -4.47
N TRP A 27 2.00 6.80 -3.34
CA TRP A 27 1.76 7.41 -2.03
C TRP A 27 3.04 7.45 -1.21
N THR A 28 3.16 8.45 -0.34
CA THR A 28 4.42 8.71 0.37
C THR A 28 4.46 8.05 1.75
N GLN A 29 5.66 7.89 2.29
CA GLN A 29 5.85 7.48 3.68
C GLN A 29 5.22 8.45 4.71
N ALA A 30 5.05 9.73 4.35
CA ALA A 30 4.32 10.68 5.18
C ALA A 30 2.82 10.36 5.21
N MET A 31 2.23 10.06 4.05
CA MET A 31 0.84 9.62 3.95
C MET A 31 0.59 8.31 4.70
N ARG A 32 1.52 7.34 4.58
CA ARG A 32 1.46 6.08 5.34
C ARG A 32 1.30 6.33 6.83
N ARG A 33 2.24 7.07 7.43
CA ARG A 33 2.23 7.38 8.87
C ARG A 33 0.96 8.10 9.30
N GLU A 34 0.42 8.97 8.46
CA GLU A 34 -0.82 9.68 8.76
C GLU A 34 -2.03 8.75 8.77
N ILE A 35 -2.14 7.84 7.80
CA ILE A 35 -3.21 6.83 7.72
C ILE A 35 -3.13 5.89 8.92
N GLU A 36 -1.95 5.33 9.20
CA GLU A 36 -1.73 4.41 10.31
C GLU A 36 -2.06 5.06 11.66
N LYS A 37 -1.64 6.31 11.87
CA LYS A 37 -1.93 7.07 13.09
C LYS A 37 -3.43 7.33 13.27
N ARG A 38 -4.12 7.77 12.21
CA ARG A 38 -5.54 8.15 12.30
C ARG A 38 -6.49 6.95 12.38
N LEU A 39 -6.11 5.82 11.81
CA LEU A 39 -6.96 4.62 11.77
C LEU A 39 -6.53 3.51 12.73
N GLY A 40 -5.32 3.58 13.30
CA GLY A 40 -4.80 2.52 14.18
C GLY A 40 -4.51 1.20 13.46
N ILE A 41 -4.18 1.26 12.17
CA ILE A 41 -3.95 0.09 11.30
C ILE A 41 -2.49 -0.04 10.88
N THR A 42 -2.12 -1.19 10.34
CA THR A 42 -0.93 -1.35 9.49
C THR A 42 -1.30 -1.07 8.04
N ALA A 43 -0.56 -0.18 7.37
CA ALA A 43 -0.80 0.17 5.97
C ALA A 43 0.25 -0.49 5.07
N LEU A 44 -0.21 -1.31 4.13
CA LEU A 44 0.64 -2.07 3.19
C LEU A 44 0.46 -1.58 1.76
N ASP A 45 1.52 -1.67 0.97
CA ASP A 45 1.57 -1.29 -0.44
C ASP A 45 1.34 -2.50 -1.37
N ILE A 46 0.41 -2.35 -2.32
CA ILE A 46 0.16 -3.31 -3.39
C ILE A 46 0.37 -2.65 -4.75
N TYR A 47 1.16 -3.29 -5.60
CA TYR A 47 1.49 -2.80 -6.92
C TYR A 47 0.96 -3.71 -8.04
N GLY A 48 0.60 -3.09 -9.15
CA GLY A 48 0.18 -3.77 -10.36
C GLY A 48 -0.33 -2.82 -11.43
N LEU A 49 -0.26 -3.27 -12.68
CA LEU A 49 -0.77 -2.58 -13.87
C LEU A 49 -1.44 -3.59 -14.80
N SER A 50 -2.46 -3.13 -15.54
CA SER A 50 -3.31 -3.98 -16.38
C SER A 50 -2.54 -4.74 -17.46
N GLU A 51 -1.48 -4.12 -17.99
CA GLU A 51 -0.65 -4.62 -19.08
C GLU A 51 0.16 -5.86 -18.67
N VAL A 52 0.38 -6.06 -17.37
CA VAL A 52 1.04 -7.25 -16.81
C VAL A 52 0.00 -8.23 -16.25
N MET A 53 -0.92 -7.74 -15.40
CA MET A 53 -2.01 -8.57 -14.84
C MET A 53 -3.11 -7.71 -14.20
N GLY A 54 -2.73 -6.65 -13.49
CA GLY A 54 -3.56 -5.93 -12.53
C GLY A 54 -2.92 -5.98 -11.13
N PRO A 55 -3.66 -5.61 -10.06
CA PRO A 55 -3.16 -5.66 -8.69
C PRO A 55 -2.63 -7.05 -8.33
N GLY A 56 -1.48 -7.11 -7.65
CA GLY A 56 -0.86 -8.37 -7.23
C GLY A 56 0.39 -8.75 -8.02
N VAL A 57 0.98 -7.83 -8.78
CA VAL A 57 2.34 -8.00 -9.36
C VAL A 57 3.39 -7.97 -8.26
N ALA A 58 3.23 -7.08 -7.28
CA ALA A 58 4.03 -7.03 -6.07
C ALA A 58 3.17 -6.64 -4.86
N MET A 59 3.55 -7.11 -3.68
CA MET A 59 2.84 -6.87 -2.42
C MET A 59 3.82 -6.77 -1.27
N GLU A 60 3.60 -5.82 -0.38
CA GLU A 60 4.41 -5.65 0.82
C GLU A 60 4.06 -6.69 1.90
N CYS A 61 5.08 -7.21 2.59
CA CYS A 61 4.90 -8.16 3.68
C CYS A 61 4.51 -7.45 4.97
N LEU A 62 3.56 -8.03 5.72
CA LEU A 62 3.05 -7.46 6.96
C LEU A 62 4.14 -7.37 8.05
N GLU A 63 5.08 -8.29 8.02
CA GLU A 63 6.14 -8.45 9.01
C GLU A 63 7.25 -7.39 8.87
N THR A 64 7.51 -6.91 7.66
CA THR A 64 8.66 -6.03 7.37
C THR A 64 8.24 -4.61 7.00
N ALA A 65 7.16 -4.44 6.25
CA ALA A 65 6.69 -3.14 5.75
C ALA A 65 7.82 -2.30 5.10
N ASP A 66 8.65 -2.94 4.28
CA ASP A 66 9.85 -2.41 3.64
C ASP A 66 9.73 -2.23 2.11
N GLY A 67 8.49 -2.21 1.61
CA GLY A 67 8.15 -2.05 0.19
C GLY A 67 7.58 -3.33 -0.46
N PRO A 68 6.96 -3.20 -1.65
CA PRO A 68 6.37 -4.35 -2.34
C PRO A 68 7.42 -5.40 -2.73
N THR A 69 7.28 -6.63 -2.22
CA THR A 69 8.02 -7.78 -2.73
C THR A 69 7.42 -8.19 -4.07
N ILE A 70 8.25 -8.33 -5.09
CA ILE A 70 7.83 -8.72 -6.44
C ILE A 70 7.64 -10.25 -6.48
N TRP A 71 6.51 -10.72 -7.04
CA TRP A 71 6.29 -12.14 -7.29
C TRP A 71 7.03 -12.58 -8.56
N GLU A 72 8.36 -12.62 -8.48
CA GLU A 72 9.25 -12.83 -9.63
C GLU A 72 9.17 -14.23 -10.26
N ASP A 73 8.57 -15.18 -9.56
CA ASP A 73 8.21 -16.49 -10.11
C ASP A 73 7.17 -16.38 -11.23
N HIS A 74 6.35 -15.33 -11.22
CA HIS A 74 5.37 -15.01 -12.26
C HIS A 74 5.76 -13.78 -13.09
N PHE A 75 6.44 -12.79 -12.48
CA PHE A 75 6.73 -11.50 -13.08
C PHE A 75 8.21 -11.16 -12.97
N PHE A 76 9.02 -11.59 -13.94
CA PHE A 76 10.45 -11.31 -13.96
C PHE A 76 10.73 -9.81 -14.14
N PRO A 77 11.30 -9.11 -13.13
CA PRO A 77 11.49 -7.66 -13.20
C PRO A 77 12.87 -7.29 -13.76
N GLU A 78 12.91 -6.21 -14.55
CA GLU A 78 14.15 -5.58 -15.02
C GLU A 78 14.09 -4.07 -14.78
N ILE A 79 15.21 -3.47 -14.40
CA ILE A 79 15.37 -2.01 -14.30
C ILE A 79 16.36 -1.58 -15.37
N VAL A 80 15.87 -0.81 -16.34
CA VAL A 80 16.62 -0.33 -17.50
C VAL A 80 16.75 1.18 -17.45
N ASN A 81 17.81 1.73 -18.02
CA ASN A 81 17.94 3.17 -18.18
C ASN A 81 16.92 3.63 -19.24
N PRO A 82 16.04 4.60 -18.93
CA PRO A 82 15.01 5.04 -19.87
C PRO A 82 15.57 5.68 -21.16
N LYS A 83 16.88 5.96 -21.25
CA LYS A 83 17.51 6.53 -22.46
C LYS A 83 18.08 5.50 -23.43
N ASP A 84 18.70 4.44 -22.93
CA ASP A 84 19.50 3.51 -23.74
C ASP A 84 19.24 2.02 -23.47
N GLY A 85 18.40 1.69 -22.47
CA GLY A 85 18.10 0.31 -22.10
C GLY A 85 19.13 -0.24 -21.14
#